data_AF-A0A2T0W3G6-F1
#
_entry.id   AF-A0A2T0W3G6-F1
#
_cell.length_a   1.000
_cell.length_b   1.000
_cell.length_c   1.000
_cell.angle_alpha   90.00
_cell.angle_beta   90.00
_cell.angle_gamma   90.00
#
_symmetry.space_group_name_H-M   'P 1'
#
loop_
_entity.id
_entity.type
_entity.pdbx_description
1 polymer ?
#
loop_
_entity_poly.entity_id
_entity_poly.type
_entity_poly.pdbx_seq_one_letter_code
_entity_poly.pdbx_strand_id
1 'polypeptide(L)'
;MRIIVLGGYGVFGAKLVDLLTRDNHEVIVAGRSVEKAEALAAQFGAGHLAVDRSGDLTPLWALKPDAVVDAAGPFHAYGDDPYSFAKACIAQGVNYLDLADDPAFCAGIAALDEAAKAAGVFVLSGVSSVPAISSSAVAELIKGADEVDTINTGILPGNRAPRGRSVVASILHQCGADFDVPIDGANVPMRSWSRPARFDIGKGIVRSGWMIEVPDHRLFAQAFGARSVLFRAGLELGVMNWSLAVLSWLRGFWRFPIPEWLISLLLWLAKLLYPFGTDAGGMSVAVTVRSSVGWERRTWRMVATKGEGPYIPAVAARVVLRAPATIPKGARPAVAIISLDAIRDGMADLAVSTETLTQQVQPLFARHLEAGNQDLPAAVQELHAIYGPRRWVGRGAVTRGQSTWARLLGALFRFPTDASDIPVSVMMTPYNGGERWERSFDGQKFRSYLGRHKGKMTERFGPFTFTLGLYVDEDQLHFPVIAGRVGPIPLPQFALPKSVSREYEKDGRFHFDVSLMAPFTGAPVVHYQGWLERSAS
;
A
#
# COMPACT_ATOMS: atom_id res chain seq x y z
N MET A 1 -20.62 -2.81 -30.14
CA MET A 1 -20.72 -1.47 -29.52
C MET A 1 -19.58 -0.62 -30.03
N ARG A 2 -19.84 0.69 -30.14
CA ARG A 2 -18.88 1.72 -30.54
C ARG A 2 -18.29 2.36 -29.29
N ILE A 3 -16.97 2.29 -29.16
CA ILE A 3 -16.23 2.72 -27.98
C ILE A 3 -15.18 3.73 -28.38
N ILE A 4 -15.19 4.89 -27.73
CA ILE A 4 -14.16 5.91 -27.92
C ILE A 4 -13.15 5.80 -26.78
N VAL A 5 -11.87 5.64 -27.11
CA VAL A 5 -10.77 5.66 -26.13
C VAL A 5 -10.04 7.00 -26.24
N LEU A 6 -10.36 7.92 -25.33
CA LEU A 6 -9.69 9.21 -25.23
C LEU A 6 -8.30 9.04 -24.61
N GLY A 7 -7.27 9.60 -25.22
CA GLY A 7 -5.88 9.26 -24.88
C GLY A 7 -5.47 7.89 -25.42
N GLY A 8 -6.14 7.41 -26.49
CA GLY A 8 -5.98 6.06 -27.02
C GLY A 8 -4.57 5.71 -27.51
N TYR A 9 -3.74 6.69 -27.87
CA TYR A 9 -2.32 6.47 -28.22
C TYR A 9 -1.34 6.63 -27.06
N GLY A 10 -1.85 6.77 -25.82
CA GLY A 10 -1.06 6.65 -24.60
C GLY A 10 -0.70 5.19 -24.29
N VAL A 11 0.15 4.95 -23.28
CA VAL A 11 0.61 3.59 -22.95
C VAL A 11 -0.57 2.66 -22.62
N PHE A 12 -1.44 3.04 -21.68
CA PHE A 12 -2.59 2.20 -21.29
C PHE A 12 -3.75 2.29 -22.28
N GLY A 13 -3.99 3.47 -22.85
CA GLY A 13 -5.00 3.66 -23.91
C GLY A 13 -4.74 2.72 -25.09
N ALA A 14 -3.49 2.58 -25.54
CA ALA A 14 -3.16 1.73 -26.68
C ALA A 14 -3.37 0.24 -26.37
N LYS A 15 -3.11 -0.16 -25.12
CA LYS A 15 -3.40 -1.52 -24.67
C LYS A 15 -4.89 -1.79 -24.58
N LEU A 16 -5.68 -0.80 -24.15
CA LEU A 16 -7.13 -0.91 -24.16
C LEU A 16 -7.68 -1.00 -25.59
N VAL A 17 -7.20 -0.18 -26.52
CA VAL A 17 -7.59 -0.25 -27.94
C VAL A 17 -7.38 -1.66 -28.50
N ASP A 18 -6.18 -2.21 -28.32
CA ASP A 18 -5.86 -3.58 -28.73
C ASP A 18 -6.83 -4.62 -28.12
N LEU A 19 -7.02 -4.58 -26.79
CA LEU A 19 -7.93 -5.51 -26.10
C LEU A 19 -9.38 -5.42 -26.58
N LEU A 20 -9.89 -4.21 -26.81
CA LEU A 20 -11.27 -3.99 -27.25
C LEU A 20 -11.46 -4.40 -28.72
N THR A 21 -10.46 -4.18 -29.58
CA THR A 21 -10.46 -4.68 -30.97
C THR A 21 -10.48 -6.21 -30.98
N ARG A 22 -9.68 -6.88 -30.15
CA ARG A 22 -9.70 -8.37 -30.03
C ARG A 22 -11.07 -8.91 -29.63
N ASP A 23 -11.84 -8.12 -28.87
CA ASP A 23 -13.20 -8.44 -28.48
C ASP A 23 -14.27 -8.03 -29.52
N ASN A 24 -13.83 -7.62 -30.73
CA ASN A 24 -14.67 -7.21 -31.85
C ASN A 24 -15.56 -5.99 -31.58
N HIS A 25 -15.10 -5.07 -30.72
CA HIS A 25 -15.73 -3.77 -30.59
C HIS A 25 -15.34 -2.83 -31.74
N GLU A 26 -16.22 -1.89 -32.07
CA GLU A 26 -15.89 -0.79 -32.98
C GLU A 26 -15.16 0.30 -32.18
N VAL A 27 -13.83 0.29 -32.24
CA VAL A 27 -13.01 1.20 -31.42
C VAL A 27 -12.63 2.45 -32.21
N ILE A 28 -12.71 3.61 -31.57
CA ILE A 28 -12.20 4.88 -32.09
C ILE A 28 -11.08 5.38 -31.19
N VAL A 29 -9.88 5.51 -31.75
CA VAL A 29 -8.72 6.10 -31.08
C VAL A 29 -8.86 7.61 -31.07
N ALA A 30 -9.03 8.21 -29.89
CA ALA A 30 -9.26 9.64 -29.76
C ALA A 30 -8.13 10.35 -29.00
N GLY A 31 -7.79 11.57 -29.45
CA GLY A 31 -6.89 12.47 -28.73
C GLY A 31 -6.51 13.71 -29.54
N ARG A 32 -5.61 14.53 -29.00
CA ARG A 32 -5.26 15.85 -29.56
C ARG A 32 -4.49 15.81 -30.89
N SER A 33 -3.75 14.73 -31.17
CA SER A 33 -2.98 14.60 -32.42
C SER A 33 -3.66 13.60 -33.34
N VAL A 34 -4.10 14.09 -34.50
CA VAL A 34 -4.73 13.28 -35.54
C VAL A 34 -3.75 12.22 -36.06
N GLU A 35 -2.48 12.58 -36.26
CA GLU A 35 -1.47 11.72 -36.84
C GLU A 35 -1.18 10.51 -35.94
N LYS A 36 -1.09 10.74 -34.61
CA LYS A 36 -0.88 9.67 -33.64
C LYS A 36 -2.11 8.78 -33.50
N ALA A 37 -3.30 9.37 -33.56
CA ALA A 37 -4.55 8.62 -33.50
C ALA A 37 -4.71 7.72 -34.73
N GLU A 38 -4.47 8.27 -35.93
CA GLU A 38 -4.51 7.54 -37.20
C GLU A 38 -3.47 6.42 -37.26
N ALA A 39 -2.22 6.69 -36.87
CA ALA A 39 -1.16 5.67 -36.88
C ALA A 39 -1.48 4.47 -35.99
N LEU A 40 -2.00 4.73 -34.77
CA LEU A 40 -2.41 3.66 -33.87
C LEU A 40 -3.67 2.94 -34.36
N ALA A 41 -4.63 3.69 -34.90
CA ALA A 41 -5.86 3.13 -35.43
C ALA A 41 -5.58 2.16 -36.59
N ALA A 42 -4.67 2.53 -37.50
CA ALA A 42 -4.21 1.68 -38.59
C ALA A 42 -3.55 0.37 -38.09
N GLN A 43 -2.82 0.43 -36.97
CA GLN A 43 -2.18 -0.76 -36.38
C GLN A 43 -3.20 -1.83 -35.92
N PHE A 44 -4.36 -1.40 -35.43
CA PHE A 44 -5.38 -2.29 -34.84
C PHE A 44 -6.69 -2.36 -35.65
N GLY A 45 -6.74 -1.78 -36.85
CA GLY A 45 -7.98 -1.74 -37.65
C GLY A 45 -9.13 -0.98 -36.96
N ALA A 46 -8.80 0.05 -36.18
CA ALA A 46 -9.76 0.92 -35.50
C ALA A 46 -10.05 2.20 -36.31
N GLY A 47 -11.06 2.97 -35.90
CA GLY A 47 -11.24 4.35 -36.35
C GLY A 47 -10.38 5.34 -35.56
N HIS A 48 -10.29 6.59 -36.00
CA HIS A 48 -9.57 7.64 -35.29
C HIS A 48 -10.38 8.94 -35.22
N LEU A 49 -10.12 9.75 -34.19
CA LEU A 49 -10.72 11.08 -34.03
C LEU A 49 -9.73 12.04 -33.37
N ALA A 50 -9.53 13.21 -33.98
CA ALA A 50 -8.86 14.32 -33.34
C ALA A 50 -9.86 15.08 -32.45
N VAL A 51 -9.64 15.07 -31.14
CA VAL A 51 -10.50 15.77 -30.18
C VAL A 51 -9.71 16.15 -28.93
N ASP A 52 -9.97 17.34 -28.42
CA ASP A 52 -9.51 17.77 -27.10
C ASP A 52 -10.66 17.74 -26.11
N ARG A 53 -10.45 17.14 -24.94
CA ARG A 53 -11.48 16.97 -23.90
C ARG A 53 -12.01 18.30 -23.36
N SER A 54 -11.20 19.35 -23.44
CA SER A 54 -11.56 20.73 -23.06
C SER A 54 -12.03 21.58 -24.23
N GLY A 55 -12.05 21.02 -25.45
CA GLY A 55 -12.43 21.71 -26.68
C GLY A 55 -13.87 21.39 -27.11
N ASP A 56 -14.13 21.55 -28.41
CA ASP A 56 -15.39 21.17 -29.02
C ASP A 56 -15.53 19.64 -29.12
N LEU A 57 -16.53 19.10 -28.43
CA LEU A 57 -16.83 17.68 -28.39
C LEU A 57 -17.88 17.26 -29.44
N THR A 58 -18.41 18.18 -30.24
CA THR A 58 -19.40 17.89 -31.28
C THR A 58 -18.98 16.75 -32.24
N PRO A 59 -17.72 16.68 -32.72
CA PRO A 59 -17.27 15.57 -33.56
C PRO A 59 -17.33 14.21 -32.85
N LEU A 60 -17.11 14.18 -31.54
CA LEU A 60 -17.16 12.98 -30.72
C LEU A 60 -18.60 12.46 -30.63
N TRP A 61 -19.57 13.36 -30.38
CA TRP A 61 -20.99 12.99 -30.27
C TRP A 61 -21.63 12.62 -31.61
N ALA A 62 -21.15 13.18 -32.72
CA ALA A 62 -21.59 12.80 -34.07
C ALA A 62 -21.35 11.31 -34.35
N LEU A 63 -20.36 10.69 -33.70
CA LEU A 63 -20.10 9.26 -33.79
C LEU A 63 -21.09 8.41 -32.98
N LYS A 64 -21.97 8.97 -32.14
CA LYS A 64 -22.94 8.21 -31.33
C LYS A 64 -22.31 7.03 -30.57
N PRO A 65 -21.28 7.26 -29.73
CA PRO A 65 -20.64 6.18 -28.99
C PRO A 65 -21.57 5.57 -27.94
N ASP A 66 -21.46 4.26 -27.72
CA ASP A 66 -22.14 3.56 -26.61
C ASP A 66 -21.43 3.81 -25.27
N ALA A 67 -20.11 3.96 -25.33
CA ALA A 67 -19.25 4.25 -24.17
C ALA A 67 -18.01 5.06 -24.55
N VAL A 68 -17.51 5.82 -23.59
CA VAL A 68 -16.24 6.52 -23.65
C VAL A 68 -15.35 6.03 -22.52
N VAL A 69 -14.08 5.73 -22.83
CA VAL A 69 -13.04 5.47 -21.84
C VAL A 69 -12.02 6.60 -21.84
N ASP A 70 -11.93 7.30 -20.72
CA ASP A 70 -10.92 8.32 -20.48
C ASP A 70 -9.62 7.68 -19.98
N ALA A 71 -8.65 7.56 -20.89
CA ALA A 71 -7.29 7.14 -20.60
C ALA A 71 -6.30 8.34 -20.67
N ALA A 72 -6.80 9.58 -20.67
CA ALA A 72 -6.01 10.79 -20.88
C ALA A 72 -5.53 11.44 -19.56
N GLY A 73 -4.81 10.69 -18.73
CA GLY A 73 -4.21 11.22 -17.50
C GLY A 73 -3.06 12.21 -17.72
N PRO A 74 -2.56 12.90 -16.67
CA PRO A 74 -2.87 12.64 -15.27
C PRO A 74 -4.15 13.32 -14.77
N PHE A 75 -4.94 12.61 -13.98
CA PHE A 75 -6.27 13.03 -13.51
C PHE A 75 -6.21 14.10 -12.42
N HIS A 76 -5.14 14.12 -11.62
CA HIS A 76 -4.90 15.17 -10.61
C HIS A 76 -4.70 16.57 -11.22
N ALA A 77 -4.50 16.66 -12.54
CA ALA A 77 -4.26 17.91 -13.26
C ALA A 77 -5.48 18.40 -14.05
N TYR A 78 -6.68 17.90 -13.75
CA TYR A 78 -7.89 18.24 -14.50
C TYR A 78 -8.49 19.62 -14.19
N GLY A 79 -7.86 20.39 -13.31
CA GLY A 79 -8.27 21.76 -12.97
C GLY A 79 -9.46 21.81 -12.02
N ASP A 80 -10.21 22.92 -12.06
CA ASP A 80 -11.24 23.23 -11.07
C ASP A 80 -12.56 22.45 -11.26
N ASP A 81 -12.88 22.03 -12.50
CA ASP A 81 -13.99 21.11 -12.78
C ASP A 81 -13.47 19.77 -13.35
N PRO A 82 -12.93 18.89 -12.48
CA PRO A 82 -12.31 17.66 -12.92
C PRO A 82 -13.29 16.71 -13.63
N TYR A 83 -14.59 16.84 -13.37
CA TYR A 83 -15.61 15.94 -13.91
C TYR A 83 -16.37 16.51 -15.11
N SER A 84 -15.93 17.65 -15.67
CA SER A 84 -16.56 18.31 -16.82
C SER A 84 -16.82 17.35 -18.00
N PHE A 85 -15.85 16.49 -18.33
CA PHE A 85 -16.01 15.52 -19.43
C PHE A 85 -16.99 14.38 -19.10
N ALA A 86 -16.98 13.87 -17.86
CA ALA A 86 -17.96 12.88 -17.41
C ALA A 86 -19.39 13.46 -17.41
N LYS A 87 -19.57 14.73 -16.99
CA LYS A 87 -20.85 15.46 -17.08
C LYS A 87 -21.33 15.57 -18.54
N ALA A 88 -20.43 15.84 -19.48
CA ALA A 88 -20.77 15.89 -20.90
C ALA A 88 -21.22 14.52 -21.43
N CYS A 89 -20.59 13.42 -20.99
CA CYS A 89 -21.04 12.07 -21.33
C CYS A 89 -22.45 11.78 -20.79
N ILE A 90 -22.73 12.13 -19.53
CA ILE A 90 -24.07 12.00 -18.92
C ILE A 90 -25.12 12.77 -19.73
N ALA A 91 -24.82 14.03 -20.10
CA ALA A 91 -25.74 14.87 -20.88
C ALA A 91 -26.08 14.29 -22.26
N GLN A 92 -25.19 13.46 -22.81
CA GLN A 92 -25.39 12.78 -24.10
C GLN A 92 -25.93 11.35 -23.95
N GLY A 93 -26.19 10.87 -22.72
CA GLY A 93 -26.64 9.50 -22.48
C GLY A 93 -25.58 8.44 -22.81
N VAL A 94 -24.30 8.79 -22.70
CA VAL A 94 -23.17 7.90 -23.00
C VAL A 94 -22.55 7.37 -21.71
N ASN A 95 -22.25 6.07 -21.66
CA ASN A 95 -21.58 5.47 -20.50
C ASN A 95 -20.12 5.95 -20.41
N TYR A 96 -19.66 6.24 -19.20
CA TYR A 96 -18.31 6.75 -18.95
C TYR A 96 -17.51 5.79 -18.08
N LEU A 97 -16.24 5.61 -18.46
CA LEU A 97 -15.23 4.94 -17.65
C LEU A 97 -13.95 5.77 -17.68
N ASP A 98 -13.16 5.73 -16.62
CA ASP A 98 -11.79 6.25 -16.65
C ASP A 98 -10.78 5.26 -16.07
N LEU A 99 -9.51 5.45 -16.42
CA LEU A 99 -8.38 4.67 -15.89
C LEU A 99 -7.66 5.40 -14.74
N ALA A 100 -8.35 6.25 -13.98
CA ALA A 100 -7.73 7.10 -12.97
C ALA A 100 -7.11 6.31 -11.82
N ASP A 101 -5.97 6.80 -11.36
CA ASP A 101 -5.26 6.35 -10.16
C ASP A 101 -5.22 7.45 -9.09
N ASP A 102 -5.89 8.58 -9.31
CA ASP A 102 -5.97 9.68 -8.35
C ASP A 102 -7.04 9.40 -7.28
N PRO A 103 -6.68 9.38 -5.98
CA PRO A 103 -7.60 9.05 -4.91
C PRO A 103 -8.78 10.02 -4.77
N ALA A 104 -8.56 11.32 -4.96
CA ALA A 104 -9.59 12.33 -4.80
C ALA A 104 -10.59 12.30 -5.96
N PHE A 105 -10.07 12.16 -7.18
CA PHE A 105 -10.85 12.01 -8.42
C PHE A 105 -11.74 10.77 -8.36
N CYS A 106 -11.17 9.62 -8.01
CA CYS A 106 -11.92 8.36 -7.93
C CYS A 106 -13.06 8.44 -6.90
N ALA A 107 -12.78 8.97 -5.70
CA ALA A 107 -13.79 9.09 -4.65
C ALA A 107 -14.88 10.12 -5.01
N GLY A 108 -14.49 11.26 -5.61
CA GLY A 108 -15.42 12.36 -5.88
C GLY A 108 -16.35 12.13 -7.07
N ILE A 109 -16.11 11.13 -7.93
CA ILE A 109 -17.02 10.82 -9.05
C ILE A 109 -18.45 10.51 -8.60
N ALA A 110 -18.63 10.04 -7.37
CA ALA A 110 -19.94 9.75 -6.78
C ALA A 110 -20.86 10.98 -6.69
N ALA A 111 -20.30 12.20 -6.76
CA ALA A 111 -21.08 13.42 -6.86
C ALA A 111 -21.97 13.48 -8.11
N LEU A 112 -21.71 12.66 -9.12
CA LEU A 112 -22.50 12.57 -10.35
C LEU A 112 -23.58 11.47 -10.32
N ASP A 113 -23.76 10.76 -9.20
CA ASP A 113 -24.57 9.53 -9.16
C ASP A 113 -26.03 9.75 -9.55
N GLU A 114 -26.67 10.78 -9.00
CA GLU A 114 -28.06 11.10 -9.31
C GLU A 114 -28.25 11.54 -10.76
N ALA A 115 -27.33 12.35 -11.30
CA ALA A 115 -27.37 12.76 -12.70
C ALA A 115 -27.19 11.57 -13.65
N ALA A 116 -26.26 10.66 -13.35
CA ALA A 116 -26.02 9.46 -14.13
C ALA A 116 -27.21 8.48 -14.10
N LYS A 117 -27.85 8.29 -12.94
CA LYS A 117 -29.09 7.50 -12.80
C LYS A 117 -30.22 8.10 -13.63
N ALA A 118 -30.43 9.42 -13.55
CA ALA A 118 -31.47 10.11 -14.30
C ALA A 118 -31.29 9.97 -15.82
N ALA A 119 -30.03 9.98 -16.29
CA ALA A 119 -29.69 9.76 -17.70
C ALA A 119 -29.68 8.27 -18.11
N GLY A 120 -29.84 7.32 -17.18
CA GLY A 120 -29.85 5.88 -17.47
C GLY A 120 -28.47 5.31 -17.87
N VAL A 121 -27.38 5.96 -17.46
CA VAL A 121 -25.99 5.55 -17.77
C VAL A 121 -25.23 5.12 -16.53
N PHE A 122 -24.12 4.40 -16.72
CA PHE A 122 -23.13 4.23 -15.66
C PHE A 122 -21.92 5.14 -15.90
N VAL A 123 -21.31 5.57 -14.79
CA VAL A 123 -20.11 6.41 -14.77
C VAL A 123 -19.16 5.81 -13.73
N LEU A 124 -18.08 5.17 -14.19
CA LEU A 124 -17.15 4.45 -13.33
C LEU A 124 -15.78 5.10 -13.30
N SER A 125 -15.28 5.38 -12.10
CA SER A 125 -13.92 5.92 -11.93
C SER A 125 -12.93 4.91 -11.37
N GLY A 126 -11.71 4.96 -11.87
CA GLY A 126 -10.63 4.06 -11.50
C GLY A 126 -10.86 2.62 -11.96
N VAL A 127 -11.31 2.47 -13.22
CA VAL A 127 -11.52 1.17 -13.89
C VAL A 127 -10.18 0.58 -14.34
N SER A 128 -9.25 0.46 -13.40
CA SER A 128 -7.83 0.15 -13.61
C SER A 128 -7.33 -0.88 -12.59
N SER A 129 -6.01 -1.09 -12.50
CA SER A 129 -5.40 -1.98 -11.49
C SER A 129 -5.83 -1.61 -10.07
N VAL A 130 -5.94 -0.31 -9.80
CA VAL A 130 -6.53 0.25 -8.58
C VAL A 130 -7.61 1.26 -8.96
N PRO A 131 -8.76 1.30 -8.26
CA PRO A 131 -9.24 0.31 -7.30
C PRO A 131 -9.85 -0.95 -7.94
N ALA A 132 -10.10 -1.02 -9.25
CA ALA A 132 -10.94 -2.11 -9.81
C ALA A 132 -10.37 -3.53 -9.63
N ILE A 133 -9.14 -3.81 -10.07
CA ILE A 133 -8.56 -5.15 -9.89
C ILE A 133 -8.27 -5.45 -8.42
N SER A 134 -7.69 -4.48 -7.68
CA SER A 134 -7.40 -4.66 -6.25
C SER A 134 -8.66 -4.96 -5.43
N SER A 135 -9.75 -4.23 -5.67
CA SER A 135 -11.02 -4.42 -4.96
C SER A 135 -11.69 -5.75 -5.31
N SER A 136 -11.61 -6.18 -6.57
CA SER A 136 -12.11 -7.49 -7.01
C SER A 136 -11.39 -8.62 -6.27
N ALA A 137 -10.07 -8.50 -6.12
CA ALA A 137 -9.28 -9.45 -5.35
C ALA A 137 -9.61 -9.42 -3.85
N VAL A 138 -9.76 -8.24 -3.24
CA VAL A 138 -10.19 -8.11 -1.84
C VAL A 138 -11.56 -8.77 -1.63
N ALA A 139 -12.55 -8.44 -2.46
CA ALA A 139 -13.91 -8.96 -2.35
C ALA A 139 -13.94 -10.50 -2.39
N GLU A 140 -13.10 -11.13 -3.22
CA GLU A 140 -12.95 -12.59 -3.24
C GLU A 140 -12.30 -13.12 -1.95
N LEU A 141 -11.20 -12.50 -1.53
CA LEU A 141 -10.40 -13.01 -0.41
C LEU A 141 -11.11 -12.88 0.95
N ILE A 142 -12.05 -11.95 1.11
CA ILE A 142 -12.80 -11.74 2.36
C ILE A 142 -14.04 -12.63 2.50
N LYS A 143 -14.41 -13.42 1.48
CA LYS A 143 -15.57 -14.32 1.56
C LYS A 143 -15.47 -15.26 2.77
N GLY A 144 -16.53 -15.35 3.56
CA GLY A 144 -16.56 -16.17 4.78
C GLY A 144 -15.66 -15.68 5.92
N ALA A 145 -15.23 -14.42 5.89
CA ALA A 145 -14.57 -13.78 7.02
C ALA A 145 -15.59 -13.08 7.93
N ASP A 146 -15.38 -13.17 9.24
CA ASP A 146 -16.13 -12.45 10.26
C ASP A 146 -15.55 -11.05 10.51
N GLU A 147 -14.25 -10.88 10.28
CA GLU A 147 -13.53 -9.62 10.46
C GLU A 147 -12.44 -9.45 9.39
N VAL A 148 -12.33 -8.23 8.85
CA VAL A 148 -11.25 -7.83 7.95
C VAL A 148 -10.31 -6.88 8.69
N ASP A 149 -9.12 -7.37 9.00
CA ASP A 149 -8.17 -6.59 9.78
C ASP A 149 -7.31 -5.68 8.89
N THR A 150 -6.61 -6.27 7.92
CA THR A 150 -5.64 -5.54 7.11
C THR A 150 -5.77 -5.93 5.65
N ILE A 151 -5.85 -4.92 4.77
CA ILE A 151 -5.62 -5.08 3.34
C ILE A 151 -4.22 -4.54 3.02
N ASN A 152 -3.41 -5.32 2.32
CA ASN A 152 -2.05 -4.95 1.93
C ASN A 152 -1.79 -5.31 0.46
N THR A 153 -1.69 -4.28 -0.37
CA THR A 153 -1.54 -4.40 -1.82
C THR A 153 -0.16 -3.95 -2.27
N GLY A 154 0.42 -4.67 -3.23
CA GLY A 154 1.67 -4.32 -3.90
C GLY A 154 1.54 -4.39 -5.42
N ILE A 155 1.95 -3.34 -6.14
CA ILE A 155 2.13 -3.36 -7.61
C ILE A 155 3.61 -3.16 -7.96
N LEU A 156 4.20 -4.17 -8.60
CA LEU A 156 5.65 -4.33 -8.78
C LEU A 156 5.97 -4.65 -10.27
N PRO A 157 5.93 -3.68 -11.19
CA PRO A 157 6.22 -3.87 -12.61
C PRO A 157 7.68 -4.28 -12.90
N GLY A 158 7.89 -4.97 -14.02
CA GLY A 158 9.22 -5.21 -14.59
C GLY A 158 9.80 -3.94 -15.20
N ASN A 159 11.13 -3.82 -15.24
CA ASN A 159 11.81 -2.62 -15.72
C ASN A 159 11.68 -2.42 -17.23
N ARG A 160 11.55 -3.52 -17.99
CA ARG A 160 11.31 -3.52 -19.44
C ARG A 160 9.84 -3.28 -19.80
N ALA A 161 8.97 -2.99 -18.85
CA ALA A 161 7.62 -2.52 -19.16
C ALA A 161 7.67 -1.03 -19.54
N PRO A 162 7.06 -0.60 -20.65
CA PRO A 162 6.95 0.81 -20.99
C PRO A 162 6.23 1.58 -19.88
N ARG A 163 6.76 2.78 -19.56
CA ARG A 163 6.21 3.67 -18.55
C ARG A 163 5.64 4.90 -19.23
N GLY A 164 4.35 5.17 -19.00
CA GLY A 164 3.73 6.39 -19.49
C GLY A 164 4.28 7.63 -18.79
N ARG A 165 4.36 8.76 -19.51
CA ARG A 165 4.75 10.05 -18.91
C ARG A 165 3.85 10.40 -17.72
N SER A 166 2.53 10.17 -17.84
CA SER A 166 1.55 10.49 -16.79
C SER A 166 1.80 9.73 -15.49
N VAL A 167 2.17 8.43 -15.57
CA VAL A 167 2.51 7.61 -14.38
C VAL A 167 3.76 8.16 -13.68
N VAL A 168 4.81 8.48 -14.45
CA VAL A 168 6.05 9.03 -13.89
C VAL A 168 5.81 10.40 -13.26
N ALA A 169 5.02 11.26 -13.92
CA ALA A 169 4.64 12.55 -13.38
C ALA A 169 3.85 12.41 -12.06
N SER A 170 2.88 11.49 -11.99
CA SER A 170 2.11 11.20 -10.77
C SER A 170 3.03 10.75 -9.62
N ILE A 171 3.92 9.78 -9.88
CA ILE A 171 4.89 9.31 -8.86
C ILE A 171 5.75 10.46 -8.36
N LEU A 172 6.32 11.28 -9.24
CA LEU A 172 7.22 12.36 -8.85
C LEU A 172 6.48 13.48 -8.09
N HIS A 173 5.27 13.86 -8.53
CA HIS A 173 4.46 14.88 -7.84
C HIS A 173 4.05 14.45 -6.43
N GLN A 174 3.84 13.17 -6.19
CA GLN A 174 3.52 12.68 -4.84
C GLN A 174 4.77 12.39 -4.01
N CYS A 175 5.89 12.00 -4.63
CA CYS A 175 7.10 11.56 -3.94
C CYS A 175 7.58 12.57 -2.88
N GLY A 176 7.57 12.19 -1.59
CA GLY A 176 7.96 13.06 -0.47
C GLY A 176 6.86 13.94 0.11
N ALA A 177 5.67 14.01 -0.50
CA ALA A 177 4.48 14.57 0.14
C ALA A 177 3.90 13.59 1.17
N ASP A 178 3.20 14.12 2.17
CA ASP A 178 2.48 13.31 3.15
C ASP A 178 1.03 13.07 2.69
N PHE A 179 0.50 11.89 2.98
CA PHE A 179 -0.88 11.51 2.75
C PHE A 179 -1.39 10.66 3.91
N ASP A 180 -2.71 10.58 4.07
CA ASP A 180 -3.32 9.81 5.15
C ASP A 180 -3.49 8.34 4.76
N VAL A 181 -3.09 7.46 5.67
CA VAL A 181 -3.23 6.00 5.53
C VAL A 181 -4.14 5.50 6.65
N PRO A 182 -5.24 4.79 6.34
CA PRO A 182 -6.04 4.12 7.36
C PRO A 182 -5.21 3.01 8.00
N ILE A 183 -4.90 3.17 9.29
CA ILE A 183 -4.16 2.19 10.09
C ILE A 183 -4.85 2.08 11.44
N ASP A 184 -5.31 0.86 11.74
CA ASP A 184 -6.00 0.52 12.99
C ASP A 184 -7.18 1.46 13.29
N GLY A 185 -7.99 1.76 12.28
CA GLY A 185 -9.19 2.60 12.39
C GLY A 185 -8.94 4.10 12.37
N ALA A 186 -7.68 4.55 12.39
CA ALA A 186 -7.31 5.96 12.35
C ALA A 186 -6.53 6.33 11.09
N ASN A 187 -6.67 7.57 10.63
CA ASN A 187 -5.82 8.13 9.59
C ASN A 187 -4.45 8.49 10.17
N VAL A 188 -3.40 7.87 9.64
CA VAL A 188 -2.01 8.10 10.04
C VAL A 188 -1.26 8.77 8.90
N PRO A 189 -0.63 9.93 9.13
CA PRO A 189 0.14 10.61 8.09
C PRO A 189 1.36 9.77 7.68
N MET A 190 1.54 9.64 6.38
CA MET A 190 2.57 8.82 5.77
C MET A 190 3.26 9.58 4.65
N ARG A 191 4.60 9.61 4.67
CA ARG A 191 5.36 10.16 3.54
C ARG A 191 5.32 9.22 2.34
N SER A 192 4.98 9.75 1.18
CA SER A 192 5.07 9.05 -0.11
C SER A 192 6.50 8.67 -0.45
N TRP A 193 6.65 7.50 -1.06
CA TRP A 193 7.87 6.76 -1.32
C TRP A 193 8.69 6.44 -0.05
N SER A 194 8.02 5.95 1.00
CA SER A 194 8.65 5.58 2.28
C SER A 194 8.26 4.17 2.77
N ARG A 195 8.77 3.76 3.94
CA ARG A 195 8.47 2.50 4.65
C ARG A 195 8.41 1.26 3.71
N PRO A 196 9.55 0.86 3.13
CA PRO A 196 9.58 -0.23 2.18
C PRO A 196 9.15 -1.56 2.81
N ALA A 197 8.56 -2.43 1.99
CA ALA A 197 8.27 -3.81 2.34
C ALA A 197 8.52 -4.73 1.14
N ARG A 198 8.84 -6.00 1.41
CA ARG A 198 9.00 -7.01 0.35
C ARG A 198 7.67 -7.67 0.03
N PHE A 199 7.43 -7.89 -1.25
CA PHE A 199 6.27 -8.59 -1.79
C PHE A 199 6.76 -9.74 -2.64
N ASP A 200 6.22 -10.91 -2.34
CA ASP A 200 6.24 -12.05 -3.25
C ASP A 200 5.02 -11.93 -4.16
N ILE A 201 5.30 -11.76 -5.46
CA ILE A 201 4.27 -11.59 -6.49
C ILE A 201 4.00 -12.91 -7.23
N GLY A 202 4.63 -14.02 -6.83
CA GLY A 202 4.52 -15.34 -7.46
C GLY A 202 5.71 -15.68 -8.37
N LYS A 203 5.78 -16.94 -8.81
CA LYS A 203 6.85 -17.48 -9.68
C LYS A 203 8.29 -17.23 -9.15
N GLY A 204 8.46 -17.18 -7.83
CA GLY A 204 9.74 -16.91 -7.17
C GLY A 204 10.22 -15.45 -7.26
N ILE A 205 9.37 -14.53 -7.75
CA ILE A 205 9.73 -13.12 -7.90
C ILE A 205 9.39 -12.38 -6.61
N VAL A 206 10.42 -11.85 -5.94
CA VAL A 206 10.28 -11.02 -4.74
C VAL A 206 10.85 -9.63 -5.01
N ARG A 207 10.04 -8.59 -4.79
CA ARG A 207 10.43 -7.19 -5.02
C ARG A 207 10.09 -6.31 -3.83
N SER A 208 10.73 -5.13 -3.76
CA SER A 208 10.46 -4.16 -2.71
C SER A 208 9.48 -3.10 -3.23
N GLY A 209 8.40 -2.87 -2.48
CA GLY A 209 7.47 -1.76 -2.70
C GLY A 209 7.61 -0.69 -1.62
N TRP A 210 7.21 0.53 -1.94
CA TRP A 210 7.26 1.73 -1.12
C TRP A 210 5.87 2.37 -1.05
N MET A 211 5.52 2.98 0.08
CA MET A 211 4.21 3.63 0.29
C MET A 211 3.99 4.71 -0.77
N ILE A 212 2.83 4.76 -1.39
CA ILE A 212 2.41 5.82 -2.31
C ILE A 212 0.88 5.90 -2.27
N GLU A 213 0.30 7.09 -2.38
CA GLU A 213 -1.14 7.25 -2.34
C GLU A 213 -1.79 6.63 -3.59
N VAL A 214 -2.93 5.98 -3.39
CA VAL A 214 -3.78 5.37 -4.41
C VAL A 214 -5.24 5.39 -3.90
N PRO A 215 -6.25 5.20 -4.77
CA PRO A 215 -7.65 5.27 -4.38
C PRO A 215 -8.03 4.27 -3.27
N ASP A 216 -7.39 3.09 -3.25
CA ASP A 216 -7.63 2.05 -2.23
C ASP A 216 -7.60 2.61 -0.80
N HIS A 217 -6.67 3.52 -0.48
CA HIS A 217 -6.56 4.09 0.87
C HIS A 217 -7.81 4.87 1.30
N ARG A 218 -8.50 5.53 0.37
CA ARG A 218 -9.71 6.29 0.67
C ARG A 218 -10.97 5.44 0.61
N LEU A 219 -10.94 4.37 -0.19
CA LEU A 219 -12.13 3.61 -0.55
C LEU A 219 -12.31 2.32 0.26
N PHE A 220 -11.23 1.61 0.57
CA PHE A 220 -11.32 0.21 1.01
C PHE A 220 -11.68 0.04 2.49
N ALA A 221 -11.28 0.97 3.34
CA ALA A 221 -11.61 0.89 4.77
C ALA A 221 -13.13 0.84 4.97
N GLN A 222 -13.85 1.77 4.33
CA GLN A 222 -15.31 1.80 4.34
C GLN A 222 -15.93 0.65 3.52
N ALA A 223 -15.45 0.41 2.30
CA ALA A 223 -16.06 -0.57 1.40
C ALA A 223 -15.98 -2.02 1.90
N PHE A 224 -14.95 -2.36 2.68
CA PHE A 224 -14.69 -3.73 3.13
C PHE A 224 -14.66 -3.88 4.66
N GLY A 225 -14.96 -2.81 5.41
CA GLY A 225 -14.84 -2.81 6.88
C GLY A 225 -13.42 -3.08 7.36
N ALA A 226 -12.41 -2.75 6.54
CA ALA A 226 -11.03 -3.06 6.83
C ALA A 226 -10.43 -2.06 7.82
N ARG A 227 -9.80 -2.56 8.88
CA ARG A 227 -9.20 -1.70 9.90
C ARG A 227 -7.95 -0.97 9.44
N SER A 228 -7.15 -1.60 8.59
CA SER A 228 -5.95 -1.03 7.99
C SER A 228 -5.92 -1.26 6.48
N VAL A 229 -5.52 -0.24 5.72
CA VAL A 229 -5.35 -0.33 4.26
C VAL A 229 -3.96 0.19 3.90
N LEU A 230 -3.13 -0.70 3.38
CA LEU A 230 -1.75 -0.41 2.98
C LEU A 230 -1.59 -0.67 1.49
N PHE A 231 -1.01 0.28 0.76
CA PHE A 231 -0.58 0.05 -0.62
C PHE A 231 0.87 0.46 -0.83
N ARG A 232 1.58 -0.31 -1.66
CA ARG A 232 2.95 -0.02 -2.06
C ARG A 232 3.16 -0.23 -3.56
N ALA A 233 3.86 0.71 -4.19
CA ALA A 233 4.38 0.53 -5.54
C ALA A 233 5.91 0.36 -5.50
N GLY A 234 6.47 -0.36 -6.45
CA GLY A 234 7.91 -0.52 -6.53
C GLY A 234 8.41 -0.58 -7.97
N LEU A 235 9.64 -0.14 -8.17
CA LEU A 235 10.37 -0.37 -9.41
C LEU A 235 11.21 -1.64 -9.25
N GLU A 236 11.54 -2.31 -10.36
CA GLU A 236 12.39 -3.51 -10.28
C GLU A 236 13.83 -3.18 -9.84
N LEU A 237 14.38 -2.08 -10.35
CA LEU A 237 15.77 -1.70 -10.07
C LEU A 237 15.90 -1.02 -8.71
N GLY A 238 16.75 -1.59 -7.84
CA GLY A 238 17.02 -1.06 -6.52
C GLY A 238 17.52 0.40 -6.55
N VAL A 239 18.37 0.75 -7.52
CA VAL A 239 18.89 2.12 -7.69
C VAL A 239 17.77 3.14 -7.92
N MET A 240 16.74 2.80 -8.69
CA MET A 240 15.61 3.70 -8.95
C MET A 240 14.73 3.86 -7.71
N ASN A 241 14.50 2.78 -6.98
CA ASN A 241 13.76 2.85 -5.72
C ASN A 241 14.49 3.72 -4.69
N TRP A 242 15.81 3.57 -4.56
CA TRP A 242 16.62 4.34 -3.64
C TRP A 242 16.75 5.81 -4.04
N SER A 243 16.89 6.12 -5.33
CA SER A 243 16.94 7.51 -5.78
C SER A 243 15.63 8.24 -5.48
N LEU A 244 14.49 7.59 -5.69
CA LEU A 244 13.18 8.13 -5.29
C LEU A 244 13.03 8.22 -3.77
N ALA A 245 13.59 7.28 -2.99
CA ALA A 245 13.57 7.38 -1.53
C ALA A 245 14.40 8.58 -1.02
N VAL A 246 15.55 8.86 -1.65
CA VAL A 246 16.34 10.07 -1.36
C VAL A 246 15.56 11.32 -1.74
N LEU A 247 14.97 11.35 -2.94
CA LEU A 247 14.12 12.48 -3.37
C LEU A 247 12.95 12.70 -2.40
N SER A 248 12.26 11.64 -1.99
CA SER A 248 11.18 11.69 -1.00
C SER A 248 11.65 12.27 0.33
N TRP A 249 12.83 11.87 0.79
CA TRP A 249 13.40 12.39 2.03
C TRP A 249 13.74 13.89 1.92
N LEU A 250 14.41 14.31 0.84
CA LEU A 250 14.75 15.72 0.60
C LEU A 250 13.50 16.60 0.45
N ARG A 251 12.52 16.14 -0.33
CA ARG A 251 11.28 16.87 -0.57
C ARG A 251 10.36 16.88 0.66
N GLY A 252 10.39 15.85 1.49
CA GLY A 252 9.69 15.85 2.77
C GLY A 252 10.20 16.92 3.73
N PHE A 253 11.47 17.34 3.60
CA PHE A 253 12.06 18.38 4.43
C PHE A 253 11.96 19.78 3.80
N TRP A 254 12.30 19.93 2.50
CA TRP A 254 12.36 21.23 1.82
C TRP A 254 11.12 21.59 0.98
N ARG A 255 10.18 20.66 0.78
CA ARG A 255 8.88 20.87 0.10
C ARG A 255 8.93 21.64 -1.24
N PHE A 256 9.97 21.39 -2.05
CA PHE A 256 10.07 22.02 -3.37
C PHE A 256 9.13 21.35 -4.41
N PRO A 257 8.65 22.11 -5.43
CA PRO A 257 7.84 21.57 -6.51
C PRO A 257 8.70 20.74 -7.50
N ILE A 258 8.06 19.84 -8.24
CA ILE A 258 8.72 19.09 -9.33
C ILE A 258 8.44 19.80 -10.66
N PRO A 259 9.45 20.42 -11.29
CA PRO A 259 9.26 21.09 -12.57
C PRO A 259 9.19 20.07 -13.74
N GLU A 260 8.49 20.43 -14.82
CA GLU A 260 8.31 19.58 -16.00
C GLU A 260 9.61 19.13 -16.66
N TRP A 261 10.66 19.96 -16.62
CA TRP A 261 11.98 19.58 -17.15
C TRP A 261 12.61 18.42 -16.37
N LEU A 262 12.38 18.34 -15.05
CA LEU A 262 12.90 17.28 -14.21
C LEU A 262 12.17 15.95 -14.51
N ILE A 263 10.86 15.99 -14.77
CA ILE A 263 10.09 14.84 -15.23
C ILE A 263 10.67 14.31 -16.54
N SER A 264 10.94 15.20 -17.50
CA SER A 264 11.53 14.84 -18.78
C SER A 264 12.94 14.25 -18.65
N LEU A 265 13.78 14.84 -17.79
CA LEU A 265 15.14 14.32 -17.51
C LEU A 265 15.10 12.93 -16.88
N LEU A 266 14.27 12.73 -15.86
CA LEU A 266 14.15 11.44 -15.18
C LEU A 266 13.56 10.36 -16.07
N LEU A 267 12.63 10.72 -16.96
CA LEU A 267 12.14 9.81 -18.01
C LEU A 267 13.25 9.39 -18.96
N TRP A 268 14.10 10.33 -19.39
CA TRP A 268 15.24 10.02 -20.24
C TRP A 268 16.24 9.09 -19.52
N LEU A 269 16.59 9.38 -18.27
CA LEU A 269 17.45 8.52 -17.46
C LEU A 269 16.84 7.13 -17.24
N ALA A 270 15.54 7.03 -17.00
CA ALA A 270 14.84 5.76 -16.84
C ALA A 270 14.88 4.92 -18.13
N LYS A 271 14.89 5.54 -19.32
CA LYS A 271 15.05 4.83 -20.60
C LYS A 271 16.46 4.24 -20.75
N LEU A 272 17.50 4.93 -20.28
CA LEU A 272 18.87 4.39 -20.29
C LEU A 272 18.98 3.13 -19.42
N LEU A 273 18.16 3.05 -18.36
CA LEU A 273 18.12 1.88 -17.48
C LEU A 273 17.26 0.74 -18.02
N TYR A 274 16.49 0.93 -19.09
CA TYR A 274 15.55 -0.05 -19.64
C TYR A 274 16.15 -1.45 -19.92
N PRO A 275 17.39 -1.58 -20.45
CA PRO A 275 17.98 -2.90 -20.71
C PRO A 275 18.20 -3.75 -19.45
N PHE A 276 18.35 -3.09 -18.29
CA PHE A 276 18.67 -3.73 -17.02
C PHE A 276 17.39 -4.13 -16.29
N GLY A 277 17.16 -5.43 -16.10
CA GLY A 277 15.94 -5.97 -15.47
C GLY A 277 15.16 -6.89 -16.39
N THR A 278 13.91 -7.15 -16.04
CA THR A 278 13.03 -8.11 -16.70
C THR A 278 11.79 -7.44 -17.27
N ASP A 279 11.07 -8.18 -18.08
CA ASP A 279 9.75 -7.84 -18.61
C ASP A 279 8.60 -8.40 -17.73
N ALA A 280 8.94 -9.16 -16.69
CA ALA A 280 7.98 -9.73 -15.76
C ALA A 280 7.62 -8.71 -14.67
N GLY A 281 6.32 -8.52 -14.45
CA GLY A 281 5.77 -7.68 -13.39
C GLY A 281 4.61 -8.37 -12.70
N GLY A 282 4.13 -7.79 -11.61
CA GLY A 282 2.99 -8.41 -10.94
C GLY A 282 2.34 -7.56 -9.86
N MET A 283 1.27 -8.12 -9.34
CA MET A 283 0.44 -7.55 -8.30
C MET A 283 0.23 -8.61 -7.21
N SER A 284 0.23 -8.16 -5.96
CA SER A 284 -0.04 -9.00 -4.79
C SER A 284 -1.07 -8.29 -3.93
N VAL A 285 -2.19 -8.93 -3.67
CA VAL A 285 -3.26 -8.43 -2.79
C VAL A 285 -3.38 -9.41 -1.66
N ALA A 286 -3.03 -8.98 -0.45
CA ALA A 286 -3.15 -9.80 0.75
C ALA A 286 -4.20 -9.19 1.69
N VAL A 287 -5.07 -10.03 2.22
CA VAL A 287 -5.96 -9.69 3.32
C VAL A 287 -5.62 -10.54 4.54
N THR A 288 -5.61 -9.92 5.71
CA THR A 288 -5.61 -10.63 6.99
C THR A 288 -7.02 -10.57 7.55
N VAL A 289 -7.61 -11.73 7.79
CA VAL A 289 -9.00 -11.90 8.18
C VAL A 289 -9.13 -12.87 9.33
N ARG A 290 -10.20 -12.73 10.11
CA ARG A 290 -10.66 -13.77 11.04
C ARG A 290 -11.81 -14.53 10.38
N SER A 291 -11.73 -15.84 10.40
CA SER A 291 -12.77 -16.76 9.93
C SER A 291 -13.08 -17.80 11.00
N SER A 292 -14.00 -18.72 10.71
CA SER A 292 -14.37 -19.82 11.61
C SER A 292 -13.21 -20.74 12.01
N VAL A 293 -12.13 -20.77 11.23
CA VAL A 293 -10.93 -21.58 11.51
C VAL A 293 -9.81 -20.79 12.19
N GLY A 294 -10.05 -19.51 12.52
CA GLY A 294 -9.09 -18.62 13.16
C GLY A 294 -8.59 -17.49 12.26
N TRP A 295 -7.39 -17.00 12.55
CA TRP A 295 -6.79 -15.90 11.80
C TRP A 295 -6.01 -16.40 10.59
N GLU A 296 -6.34 -15.85 9.42
CA GLU A 296 -5.76 -16.25 8.15
C GLU A 296 -5.23 -15.05 7.39
N ARG A 297 -4.16 -15.28 6.64
CA ARG A 297 -3.68 -14.37 5.59
C ARG A 297 -3.96 -15.03 4.26
N ARG A 298 -4.87 -14.43 3.50
CA ARG A 298 -5.25 -14.87 2.16
C ARG A 298 -4.63 -13.90 1.16
N THR A 299 -3.87 -14.43 0.21
CA THR A 299 -3.11 -13.62 -0.75
C THR A 299 -3.42 -14.06 -2.15
N TRP A 300 -3.97 -13.16 -2.96
CA TRP A 300 -4.03 -13.32 -4.40
C TRP A 300 -2.81 -12.68 -5.05
N ARG A 301 -2.18 -13.39 -5.98
CA ARG A 301 -0.99 -12.93 -6.69
C ARG A 301 -1.20 -13.09 -8.18
N MET A 302 -0.64 -12.17 -8.93
CA MET A 302 -0.69 -12.15 -10.38
C MET A 302 0.67 -11.76 -10.94
N VAL A 303 1.17 -12.57 -11.88
CA VAL A 303 2.40 -12.29 -12.62
C VAL A 303 2.06 -12.17 -14.11
N ALA A 304 2.41 -11.02 -14.69
CA ALA A 304 2.41 -10.81 -16.13
C ALA A 304 3.84 -10.97 -16.67
N THR A 305 3.99 -11.74 -17.74
CA THR A 305 5.27 -12.03 -18.40
C THR A 305 5.25 -11.57 -19.86
N LYS A 306 6.33 -11.80 -20.63
CA LYS A 306 6.43 -11.43 -22.05
C LYS A 306 6.17 -9.94 -22.33
N GLY A 307 6.43 -9.08 -21.34
CA GLY A 307 6.20 -7.64 -21.44
C GLY A 307 4.73 -7.23 -21.45
N GLU A 308 3.80 -8.11 -21.05
CA GLU A 308 2.35 -7.84 -21.09
C GLU A 308 1.80 -7.16 -19.84
N GLY A 309 2.65 -6.86 -18.85
CA GLY A 309 2.28 -6.06 -17.68
C GLY A 309 1.53 -4.74 -17.97
N PRO A 310 1.84 -3.99 -19.05
CA PRO A 310 1.11 -2.78 -19.42
C PRO A 310 -0.36 -2.99 -19.84
N TYR A 311 -0.78 -4.23 -20.15
CA TYR A 311 -2.19 -4.52 -20.45
C TYR A 311 -3.05 -4.53 -19.19
N ILE A 312 -2.48 -4.88 -18.03
CA ILE A 312 -3.21 -5.10 -16.78
C ILE A 312 -4.10 -3.90 -16.39
N PRO A 313 -3.63 -2.64 -16.41
CA PRO A 313 -4.48 -1.49 -16.08
C PRO A 313 -5.70 -1.32 -17.01
N ALA A 314 -5.69 -1.88 -18.22
CA ALA A 314 -6.80 -1.79 -19.16
C ALA A 314 -7.80 -2.97 -19.05
N VAL A 315 -7.44 -4.05 -18.34
CA VAL A 315 -8.25 -5.27 -18.24
C VAL A 315 -9.60 -4.99 -17.59
N ALA A 316 -9.64 -4.19 -16.53
CA ALA A 316 -10.89 -3.90 -15.84
C ALA A 316 -11.90 -3.21 -16.78
N ALA A 317 -11.46 -2.23 -17.58
CA ALA A 317 -12.31 -1.59 -18.58
C ALA A 317 -12.79 -2.56 -19.66
N ARG A 318 -11.91 -3.45 -20.16
CA ARG A 318 -12.29 -4.53 -21.07
C ARG A 318 -13.41 -5.40 -20.50
N VAL A 319 -13.27 -5.83 -19.24
CA VAL A 319 -14.25 -6.70 -18.58
C VAL A 319 -15.60 -6.01 -18.41
N VAL A 320 -15.60 -4.73 -18.01
CA VAL A 320 -16.84 -3.93 -17.93
C VAL A 320 -17.52 -3.83 -19.31
N LEU A 321 -16.74 -3.60 -20.37
CA LEU A 321 -17.25 -3.39 -21.73
C LEU A 321 -17.66 -4.68 -22.46
N ARG A 322 -17.21 -5.85 -21.99
CA ARG A 322 -17.75 -7.16 -22.43
C ARG A 322 -19.19 -7.38 -21.97
N ALA A 323 -19.59 -6.79 -20.84
CA ALA A 323 -20.90 -7.01 -20.24
C ALA A 323 -21.52 -5.73 -19.64
N PRO A 324 -21.63 -4.61 -20.39
CA PRO A 324 -22.06 -3.33 -19.81
C PRO A 324 -23.51 -3.35 -19.29
N ALA A 325 -24.34 -4.27 -19.78
CA ALA A 325 -25.72 -4.43 -19.33
C ALA A 325 -25.83 -4.93 -17.88
N THR A 326 -24.79 -5.58 -17.34
CA THR A 326 -24.77 -6.05 -15.94
C THR A 326 -24.35 -4.95 -14.97
N ILE A 327 -23.85 -3.82 -15.48
CA ILE A 327 -23.33 -2.72 -14.67
C ILE A 327 -24.49 -1.85 -14.22
N PRO A 328 -24.70 -1.67 -12.90
CA PRO A 328 -25.79 -0.85 -12.43
C PRO A 328 -25.59 0.62 -12.79
N LYS A 329 -26.68 1.30 -13.16
CA LYS A 329 -26.68 2.72 -13.52
C LYS A 329 -26.33 3.61 -12.32
N GLY A 330 -25.78 4.79 -12.62
CA GLY A 330 -25.25 5.73 -11.63
C GLY A 330 -23.73 5.90 -11.69
N ALA A 331 -23.20 6.77 -10.83
CA ALA A 331 -21.78 7.14 -10.79
C ALA A 331 -21.12 6.67 -9.50
N ARG A 332 -19.95 6.01 -9.62
CA ARG A 332 -19.20 5.51 -8.45
C ARG A 332 -17.75 5.16 -8.80
N PRO A 333 -16.86 5.12 -7.79
CA PRO A 333 -15.58 4.46 -7.95
C PRO A 333 -15.78 2.96 -8.27
N ALA A 334 -14.89 2.38 -9.07
CA ALA A 334 -14.95 0.99 -9.50
C ALA A 334 -14.46 0.04 -8.40
N VAL A 335 -15.17 0.00 -7.26
CA VAL A 335 -14.87 -0.89 -6.12
C VAL A 335 -15.79 -2.09 -6.18
N ALA A 336 -15.22 -3.28 -6.36
CA ALA A 336 -15.94 -4.56 -6.42
C ALA A 336 -17.11 -4.60 -7.45
N ILE A 337 -17.00 -3.81 -8.52
CA ILE A 337 -18.00 -3.78 -9.61
C ILE A 337 -17.94 -5.04 -10.48
N ILE A 338 -16.75 -5.65 -10.58
CA ILE A 338 -16.48 -6.85 -11.36
C ILE A 338 -15.90 -7.93 -10.44
N SER A 339 -16.17 -9.20 -10.74
CA SER A 339 -15.64 -10.31 -9.96
C SER A 339 -14.17 -10.59 -10.32
N LEU A 340 -13.45 -11.23 -9.39
CA LEU A 340 -12.08 -11.66 -9.66
C LEU A 340 -12.00 -12.69 -10.80
N ASP A 341 -13.03 -13.54 -10.95
CA ASP A 341 -13.11 -14.49 -12.05
C ASP A 341 -13.32 -13.80 -13.39
N ALA A 342 -14.17 -12.77 -13.46
CA ALA A 342 -14.32 -11.97 -14.67
C ALA A 342 -13.01 -11.25 -15.05
N ILE A 343 -12.23 -10.81 -14.06
CA ILE A 343 -10.86 -10.30 -14.29
C ILE A 343 -9.94 -11.37 -14.87
N ARG A 344 -9.96 -12.60 -14.33
CA ARG A 344 -9.17 -13.73 -14.88
C ARG A 344 -9.55 -14.02 -16.33
N ASP A 345 -10.85 -14.06 -16.65
CA ASP A 345 -11.36 -14.26 -18.00
C ASP A 345 -10.98 -13.10 -18.95
N GLY A 346 -10.93 -11.87 -18.41
CA GLY A 346 -10.42 -10.69 -19.10
C GLY A 346 -8.94 -10.74 -19.47
N MET A 347 -8.17 -11.63 -18.84
CA MET A 347 -6.74 -11.85 -19.05
C MET A 347 -6.42 -13.17 -19.77
N ALA A 348 -7.42 -13.94 -20.18
CA ALA A 348 -7.22 -15.30 -20.69
C ALA A 348 -6.35 -15.38 -21.95
N ASP A 349 -6.31 -14.32 -22.76
CA ASP A 349 -5.48 -14.16 -23.96
C ASP A 349 -4.15 -13.42 -23.70
N LEU A 350 -3.79 -13.23 -22.43
CA LEU A 350 -2.53 -12.61 -22.00
C LEU A 350 -1.62 -13.64 -21.30
N ALA A 351 -0.31 -13.38 -21.32
CA ALA A 351 0.75 -14.14 -20.65
C ALA A 351 0.77 -13.86 -19.14
N VAL A 352 -0.39 -14.04 -18.50
CA VAL A 352 -0.66 -13.78 -17.09
C VAL A 352 -0.95 -15.09 -16.36
N SER A 353 -0.42 -15.22 -15.16
CA SER A 353 -0.75 -16.31 -14.24
C SER A 353 -1.22 -15.74 -12.91
N THR A 354 -2.25 -16.34 -12.33
CA THR A 354 -2.74 -15.98 -11.00
C THR A 354 -2.70 -17.18 -10.06
N GLU A 355 -2.50 -16.92 -8.77
CA GLU A 355 -2.58 -17.91 -7.71
C GLU A 355 -3.24 -17.29 -6.48
N THR A 356 -3.88 -18.11 -5.66
CA THR A 356 -4.39 -17.72 -4.35
C THR A 356 -3.79 -18.63 -3.29
N LEU A 357 -3.25 -18.03 -2.22
CA LEU A 357 -2.62 -18.73 -1.11
C LEU A 357 -3.32 -18.34 0.19
N THR A 358 -3.62 -19.32 1.02
CA THR A 358 -4.13 -19.11 2.38
C THR A 358 -3.13 -19.66 3.38
N GLN A 359 -2.80 -18.85 4.39
CA GLN A 359 -1.87 -19.22 5.45
C GLN A 359 -2.47 -18.86 6.80
N GLN A 360 -2.39 -19.77 7.77
CA GLN A 360 -2.75 -19.47 9.15
C GLN A 360 -1.78 -18.43 9.72
N VAL A 361 -2.32 -17.43 10.42
CA VAL A 361 -1.55 -16.36 11.06
C VAL A 361 -1.56 -16.61 12.55
N GLN A 362 -0.36 -16.75 13.10
CA GLN A 362 -0.16 -16.80 14.54
C GLN A 362 0.76 -15.64 14.95
N PRO A 363 0.39 -14.86 15.99
CA PRO A 363 1.22 -13.75 16.48
C PRO A 363 2.60 -14.22 16.94
N LEU A 364 3.59 -13.31 16.90
CA LEU A 364 5.00 -13.66 17.13
C LEU A 364 5.22 -14.27 18.53
N PHE A 365 4.59 -13.69 19.55
CA PHE A 365 4.72 -14.10 20.95
C PHE A 365 4.03 -15.43 21.20
N ALA A 366 2.78 -15.60 20.73
CA ALA A 366 2.07 -16.87 20.81
C ALA A 366 2.87 -18.02 20.17
N ARG A 367 3.51 -17.76 19.01
CA ARG A 367 4.39 -18.74 18.36
C ARG A 367 5.65 -19.05 19.14
N HIS A 368 6.18 -18.10 19.91
CA HIS A 368 7.46 -18.25 20.61
C HIS A 368 7.30 -18.87 22.00
N LEU A 369 6.31 -18.42 22.76
CA LEU A 369 6.01 -18.88 24.12
C LEU A 369 5.20 -20.18 24.12
N GLU A 370 4.49 -20.48 23.02
CA GLU A 370 3.68 -21.68 22.86
C GLU A 370 2.67 -21.83 24.02
N ALA A 371 2.74 -22.89 24.82
CA ALA A 371 1.85 -23.09 25.96
C ALA A 371 1.94 -21.95 26.98
N GLY A 372 3.14 -21.38 27.20
CA GLY A 372 3.34 -20.28 28.14
C GLY A 372 2.62 -18.99 27.77
N ASN A 373 2.12 -18.85 26.53
CA ASN A 373 1.27 -17.71 26.18
C ASN A 373 -0.09 -17.76 26.90
N GLN A 374 -0.59 -18.94 27.23
CA GLN A 374 -1.88 -19.11 27.91
C GLN A 374 -1.81 -18.74 29.39
N ASP A 375 -0.60 -18.78 29.97
CA ASP A 375 -0.32 -18.42 31.37
C ASP A 375 -0.22 -16.88 31.56
N LEU A 376 -0.26 -16.09 30.48
CA LEU A 376 -0.22 -14.63 30.56
C LEU A 376 -1.58 -14.04 30.92
N PRO A 377 -1.64 -12.91 31.64
CA PRO A 377 -2.87 -12.15 31.80
C PRO A 377 -3.49 -11.70 30.48
N ALA A 378 -4.82 -11.49 30.49
CA ALA A 378 -5.59 -11.18 29.29
C ALA A 378 -5.09 -9.91 28.58
N ALA A 379 -4.77 -8.85 29.32
CA ALA A 379 -4.27 -7.60 28.75
C ALA A 379 -2.91 -7.76 28.04
N VAL A 380 -2.04 -8.65 28.57
CA VAL A 380 -0.74 -8.97 27.97
C VAL A 380 -0.93 -9.81 26.70
N GLN A 381 -1.79 -10.83 26.76
CA GLN A 381 -2.13 -11.62 25.57
C GLN A 381 -2.73 -10.76 24.46
N GLU A 382 -3.63 -9.83 24.81
CA GLU A 382 -4.29 -8.95 23.86
C GLU A 382 -3.32 -8.00 23.18
N LEU A 383 -2.38 -7.40 23.94
CA LEU A 383 -1.35 -6.53 23.38
C LEU A 383 -0.48 -7.26 22.35
N HIS A 384 -0.18 -8.54 22.59
CA HIS A 384 0.63 -9.36 21.71
C HIS A 384 -0.16 -10.10 20.63
N ALA A 385 -1.48 -9.94 20.56
CA ALA A 385 -2.35 -10.51 19.52
C ALA A 385 -2.26 -9.72 18.19
N ILE A 386 -1.05 -9.63 17.64
CA ILE A 386 -0.70 -8.78 16.49
C ILE A 386 -0.90 -9.54 15.16
N TYR A 387 -2.10 -9.41 14.60
CA TYR A 387 -2.45 -9.96 13.28
C TYR A 387 -2.23 -8.97 12.12
N GLY A 388 -2.29 -7.67 12.44
CA GLY A 388 -2.01 -6.54 11.54
C GLY A 388 -1.48 -5.33 12.32
N PRO A 389 -1.36 -4.16 11.69
CA PRO A 389 -0.99 -2.94 12.38
C PRO A 389 -1.93 -2.65 13.56
N ARG A 390 -1.37 -2.41 14.74
CA ARG A 390 -2.09 -2.12 15.98
C ARG A 390 -1.48 -0.93 16.69
N ARG A 391 -2.32 0.01 17.13
CA ARG A 391 -1.94 1.19 17.88
C ARG A 391 -2.43 1.10 19.31
N TRP A 392 -1.48 1.15 20.23
CA TRP A 392 -1.72 1.22 21.66
C TRP A 392 -1.35 2.61 22.15
N VAL A 393 -2.13 3.15 23.09
CA VAL A 393 -1.93 4.48 23.68
C VAL A 393 -2.00 4.39 25.19
N GLY A 394 -1.33 5.30 25.88
CA GLY A 394 -1.39 5.34 27.34
C GLY A 394 -0.43 6.38 27.90
N ARG A 395 0.02 6.15 29.13
CA ARG A 395 0.89 7.07 29.87
C ARG A 395 2.07 6.34 30.50
N GLY A 396 3.18 7.03 30.60
CA GLY A 396 4.39 6.48 31.17
C GLY A 396 5.31 7.53 31.76
N ALA A 397 6.25 7.04 32.55
CA ALA A 397 7.35 7.79 33.14
C ALA A 397 8.67 7.27 32.55
N VAL A 398 9.63 8.17 32.39
CA VAL A 398 10.98 7.90 31.90
C VAL A 398 11.96 8.52 32.89
N THR A 399 12.89 7.71 33.38
CA THR A 399 14.02 8.14 34.22
C THR A 399 15.32 7.73 33.54
N ARG A 400 16.17 8.67 33.19
CA ARG A 400 17.51 8.42 32.63
C ARG A 400 18.56 8.43 33.72
N GLY A 401 19.61 7.66 33.46
CA GLY A 401 20.85 7.79 34.20
C GLY A 401 21.49 9.16 34.03
N GLN A 402 22.07 9.68 35.11
CA GLN A 402 22.79 10.95 35.10
C GLN A 402 24.25 10.83 34.60
N SER A 403 24.74 9.61 34.35
CA SER A 403 26.10 9.36 33.89
C SER A 403 26.33 9.82 32.45
N THR A 404 27.56 10.20 32.09
CA THR A 404 27.96 10.55 30.72
C THR A 404 27.67 9.42 29.73
N TRP A 405 27.88 8.17 30.18
CA TRP A 405 27.54 6.97 29.40
C TRP A 405 26.04 6.82 29.15
N ALA A 406 25.19 7.09 30.14
CA ALA A 406 23.73 7.06 29.99
C ALA A 406 23.25 8.14 29.00
N ARG A 407 23.85 9.34 29.02
CA ARG A 407 23.55 10.40 28.06
C ARG A 407 23.94 10.01 26.62
N LEU A 408 25.11 9.38 26.44
CA LEU A 408 25.59 8.92 25.13
C LEU A 408 24.72 7.80 24.56
N LEU A 409 24.38 6.79 25.38
CA LEU A 409 23.47 5.71 24.97
C LEU A 409 22.06 6.23 24.70
N GLY A 410 21.57 7.16 25.53
CA GLY A 410 20.29 7.83 25.34
C GLY A 410 20.21 8.60 24.02
N ALA A 411 21.30 9.26 23.61
CA ALA A 411 21.39 9.92 22.30
C ALA A 411 21.47 8.91 21.14
N LEU A 412 22.28 7.85 21.30
CA LEU A 412 22.48 6.82 20.26
C LEU A 412 21.20 6.07 19.93
N PHE A 413 20.45 5.65 20.96
CA PHE A 413 19.19 4.92 20.80
C PHE A 413 17.96 5.84 20.72
N ARG A 414 18.16 7.16 20.85
CA ARG A 414 17.10 8.18 20.89
C ARG A 414 16.03 7.84 21.93
N PHE A 415 16.47 7.47 23.13
CA PHE A 415 15.53 7.27 24.24
C PHE A 415 14.85 8.59 24.60
N PRO A 416 13.65 8.58 25.19
CA PRO A 416 13.00 9.79 25.69
C PRO A 416 13.78 10.47 26.82
N THR A 417 13.54 11.77 27.04
CA THR A 417 14.07 12.56 28.18
C THR A 417 13.33 12.26 29.48
N ASP A 418 13.91 12.67 30.61
CA ASP A 418 13.31 12.46 31.93
C ASP A 418 11.96 13.14 32.04
N ALA A 419 10.93 12.37 32.40
CA ALA A 419 9.58 12.87 32.62
C ALA A 419 8.79 11.89 33.49
N SER A 420 7.91 12.42 34.36
CA SER A 420 7.13 11.62 35.31
C SER A 420 5.76 11.20 34.79
N ASP A 421 5.17 11.94 33.84
CA ASP A 421 3.93 11.58 33.17
C ASP A 421 3.91 12.15 31.75
N ILE A 422 4.03 11.27 30.76
CA ILE A 422 4.03 11.64 29.34
C ILE A 422 3.12 10.73 28.51
N PRO A 423 2.52 11.24 27.43
CA PRO A 423 1.78 10.42 26.49
C PRO A 423 2.71 9.41 25.82
N VAL A 424 2.30 8.14 25.84
CA VAL A 424 2.99 7.03 25.19
C VAL A 424 2.08 6.49 24.09
N SER A 425 2.67 6.20 22.94
CA SER A 425 2.01 5.37 21.93
C SER A 425 2.95 4.35 21.34
N VAL A 426 2.42 3.18 21.05
CA VAL A 426 3.15 2.06 20.46
C VAL A 426 2.39 1.56 19.24
N MET A 427 3.03 1.62 18.08
CA MET A 427 2.53 1.04 16.85
C MET A 427 3.27 -0.27 16.59
N MET A 428 2.57 -1.38 16.68
CA MET A 428 3.07 -2.71 16.37
C MET A 428 2.59 -3.11 14.98
N THR A 429 3.46 -3.68 14.15
CA THR A 429 3.12 -4.07 12.77
C THR A 429 3.80 -5.37 12.40
N PRO A 430 3.08 -6.41 11.93
CA PRO A 430 3.68 -7.60 11.37
C PRO A 430 4.66 -7.25 10.24
N TYR A 431 5.87 -7.82 10.28
CA TYR A 431 6.93 -7.49 9.35
C TYR A 431 7.88 -8.68 9.13
N ASN A 432 7.89 -9.24 7.91
CA ASN A 432 8.79 -10.34 7.49
C ASN A 432 8.81 -11.55 8.45
N GLY A 433 7.65 -11.97 8.94
CA GLY A 433 7.53 -13.09 9.88
C GLY A 433 7.89 -12.75 11.34
N GLY A 434 8.21 -11.49 11.62
CA GLY A 434 8.32 -10.91 12.96
C GLY A 434 7.45 -9.67 13.09
N GLU A 435 7.87 -8.71 13.91
CA GLU A 435 7.11 -7.49 14.20
C GLU A 435 8.03 -6.26 14.18
N ARG A 436 7.52 -5.15 13.67
CA ARG A 436 8.15 -3.84 13.77
C ARG A 436 7.38 -3.03 14.80
N TRP A 437 8.09 -2.57 15.82
CA TRP A 437 7.51 -1.73 16.87
C TRP A 437 8.05 -0.31 16.73
N GLU A 438 7.15 0.66 16.70
CA GLU A 438 7.46 2.09 16.73
C GLU A 438 6.86 2.68 18.00
N ARG A 439 7.73 3.12 18.91
CA ARG A 439 7.35 3.67 20.20
C ARG A 439 7.55 5.18 20.16
N SER A 440 6.59 5.93 20.68
CA SER A 440 6.62 7.38 20.77
C SER A 440 6.34 7.80 22.21
N PHE A 441 7.27 8.54 22.80
CA PHE A 441 7.19 9.08 24.16
C PHE A 441 7.28 10.59 24.03
N ASP A 442 6.17 11.30 24.23
CA ASP A 442 6.08 12.75 24.03
C ASP A 442 6.68 13.22 22.68
N GLY A 443 6.30 12.53 21.61
CA GLY A 443 6.79 12.79 20.24
C GLY A 443 8.21 12.27 19.92
N GLN A 444 9.00 11.87 20.92
CA GLN A 444 10.30 11.22 20.68
C GLN A 444 10.10 9.77 20.24
N LYS A 445 10.51 9.46 19.00
CA LYS A 445 10.26 8.17 18.36
C LYS A 445 11.52 7.33 18.25
N PHE A 446 11.40 6.05 18.59
CA PHE A 446 12.38 5.02 18.26
C PHE A 446 11.70 3.75 17.77
N ARG A 447 12.47 2.92 17.06
CA ARG A 447 11.95 1.75 16.35
C ARG A 447 12.80 0.52 16.63
N SER A 448 12.15 -0.62 16.75
CA SER A 448 12.78 -1.92 16.82
C SER A 448 12.12 -2.93 15.90
N TYR A 449 12.83 -4.03 15.65
CA TYR A 449 12.36 -5.16 14.86
C TYR A 449 12.52 -6.42 15.69
N LEU A 450 11.40 -7.03 16.07
CA LEU A 450 11.34 -8.31 16.74
C LEU A 450 11.19 -9.44 15.72
N GLY A 451 11.73 -10.61 16.03
CA GLY A 451 11.57 -11.79 15.18
C GLY A 451 12.21 -13.02 15.80
N ARG A 452 11.96 -14.20 15.19
CA ARG A 452 12.57 -15.46 15.63
C ARG A 452 13.75 -15.84 14.74
N HIS A 453 14.85 -16.22 15.36
CA HIS A 453 16.04 -16.72 14.66
C HIS A 453 16.59 -17.94 15.41
N LYS A 454 16.65 -19.09 14.74
CA LYS A 454 17.06 -20.39 15.32
C LYS A 454 16.32 -20.70 16.63
N GLY A 455 14.99 -20.54 16.62
CA GLY A 455 14.12 -20.77 17.78
C GLY A 455 14.07 -19.63 18.81
N LYS A 456 15.09 -18.76 18.87
CA LYS A 456 15.19 -17.69 19.87
C LYS A 456 14.53 -16.39 19.39
N MET A 457 13.98 -15.63 20.33
CA MET A 457 13.50 -14.27 20.07
C MET A 457 14.68 -13.32 19.93
N THR A 458 14.60 -12.41 18.96
CA THR A 458 15.60 -11.36 18.76
C THR A 458 14.92 -10.02 18.56
N GLU A 459 15.52 -8.95 19.09
CA GLU A 459 15.08 -7.57 18.87
C GLU A 459 16.25 -6.74 18.34
N ARG A 460 16.02 -6.02 17.23
CA ARG A 460 17.04 -5.24 16.53
C ARG A 460 16.75 -3.74 16.58
N PHE A 461 17.75 -2.96 17.00
CA PHE A 461 17.79 -1.51 17.01
C PHE A 461 18.96 -1.01 16.14
N GLY A 462 18.67 -0.59 14.92
CA GLY A 462 19.73 -0.19 13.97
C GLY A 462 20.75 -1.34 13.76
N PRO A 463 22.06 -1.12 14.01
CA PRO A 463 23.08 -2.16 13.88
C PRO A 463 23.09 -3.16 15.06
N PHE A 464 22.44 -2.84 16.18
CA PHE A 464 22.42 -3.68 17.38
C PHE A 464 21.31 -4.72 17.29
N THR A 465 21.64 -5.99 17.54
CA THR A 465 20.65 -7.05 17.68
C THR A 465 20.85 -7.76 19.00
N PHE A 466 19.79 -7.87 19.80
CA PHE A 466 19.77 -8.58 21.07
C PHE A 466 18.95 -9.84 20.94
N THR A 467 19.38 -10.91 21.63
CA THR A 467 18.61 -12.14 21.78
C THR A 467 17.93 -12.09 23.13
N LEU A 468 16.62 -12.32 23.13
CA LEU A 468 15.75 -12.24 24.29
C LEU A 468 15.40 -13.66 24.74
N GLY A 469 15.59 -13.95 26.03
CA GLY A 469 15.22 -15.22 26.64
C GLY A 469 13.86 -15.10 27.31
N LEU A 470 12.78 -15.03 26.53
CA LEU A 470 11.44 -14.79 27.08
C LEU A 470 10.99 -15.94 27.97
N TYR A 471 10.40 -15.61 29.12
CA TYR A 471 9.74 -16.57 30.00
C TYR A 471 8.60 -15.89 30.75
N VAL A 472 7.64 -16.72 31.21
CA VAL A 472 6.53 -16.29 32.06
C VAL A 472 6.81 -16.74 33.47
N ASP A 473 6.65 -15.84 34.43
CA ASP A 473 6.80 -16.10 35.86
C ASP A 473 5.82 -15.21 36.63
N GLU A 474 5.11 -15.76 37.61
CA GLU A 474 4.12 -15.05 38.43
C GLU A 474 3.17 -14.13 37.62
N ASP A 475 2.58 -14.63 36.53
CA ASP A 475 1.69 -13.90 35.62
C ASP A 475 2.34 -12.68 34.91
N GLN A 476 3.67 -12.65 34.83
CA GLN A 476 4.44 -11.58 34.19
C GLN A 476 5.30 -12.14 33.07
N LEU A 477 5.40 -11.39 31.96
CA LEU A 477 6.28 -11.72 30.86
C LEU A 477 7.63 -11.02 31.03
N HIS A 478 8.72 -11.79 31.10
CA HIS A 478 10.07 -11.27 31.30
C HIS A 478 10.92 -11.31 30.02
N PHE A 479 11.76 -10.29 29.81
CA PHE A 479 12.55 -10.09 28.59
C PHE A 479 14.06 -9.92 28.87
N PRO A 480 14.75 -10.89 29.48
CA PRO A 480 16.19 -10.77 29.71
C PRO A 480 16.97 -10.80 28.40
N VAL A 481 17.99 -9.95 28.30
CA VAL A 481 18.96 -9.97 27.21
C VAL A 481 20.01 -11.05 27.50
N ILE A 482 20.03 -12.12 26.70
CA ILE A 482 20.94 -13.26 26.89
C ILE A 482 22.16 -13.22 25.97
N ALA A 483 22.08 -12.48 24.86
CA ALA A 483 23.18 -12.28 23.93
C ALA A 483 22.96 -11.00 23.11
N GLY A 484 24.01 -10.49 22.48
CA GLY A 484 23.96 -9.28 21.65
C GLY A 484 25.02 -9.28 20.57
N ARG A 485 24.81 -8.48 19.53
CA ARG A 485 25.77 -8.26 18.43
C ARG A 485 25.61 -6.89 17.80
N VAL A 486 26.68 -6.40 17.17
CA VAL A 486 26.69 -5.21 16.32
C VAL A 486 27.01 -5.65 14.90
N GLY A 487 26.03 -5.60 14.01
CA GLY A 487 26.15 -6.20 12.68
C GLY A 487 26.49 -7.70 12.79
N PRO A 488 27.61 -8.17 12.18
CA PRO A 488 28.04 -9.55 12.29
C PRO A 488 28.83 -9.88 13.57
N ILE A 489 29.28 -8.88 14.34
CA ILE A 489 30.23 -9.07 15.45
C ILE A 489 29.46 -9.32 16.77
N PRO A 490 29.66 -10.47 17.43
CA PRO A 490 29.05 -10.72 18.73
C PRO A 490 29.63 -9.79 19.80
N LEU A 491 28.77 -9.32 20.70
CA LEU A 491 29.20 -8.56 21.87
C LEU A 491 29.69 -9.53 22.96
N PRO A 492 30.83 -9.26 23.61
CA PRO A 492 31.24 -10.03 24.77
C PRO A 492 30.25 -9.83 25.92
N GLN A 493 30.08 -10.85 26.78
CA GLN A 493 29.07 -10.84 27.85
C GLN A 493 29.17 -9.61 28.75
N PHE A 494 30.37 -9.16 29.08
CA PHE A 494 30.60 -7.98 29.92
C PHE A 494 30.13 -6.66 29.29
N ALA A 495 29.88 -6.63 27.98
CA ALA A 495 29.40 -5.46 27.24
C ALA A 495 27.90 -5.50 26.95
N LEU A 496 27.19 -6.55 27.39
CA LEU A 496 25.75 -6.67 27.22
C LEU A 496 25.03 -5.76 28.23
N PRO A 497 24.02 -4.98 27.78
CA PRO A 497 23.19 -4.24 28.71
C PRO A 497 22.43 -5.24 29.59
N LYS A 498 22.41 -4.99 30.90
CA LYS A 498 21.51 -5.73 31.79
C LYS A 498 20.11 -5.16 31.61
N SER A 499 19.20 -5.98 31.13
CA SER A 499 17.78 -5.62 30.94
C SER A 499 16.96 -6.31 32.02
N VAL A 500 16.32 -5.52 32.87
CA VAL A 500 15.26 -5.97 33.77
C VAL A 500 13.96 -5.43 33.20
N SER A 501 13.28 -6.26 32.43
CA SER A 501 12.07 -5.88 31.70
C SER A 501 10.96 -6.87 32.01
N ARG A 502 9.80 -6.34 32.37
CA ARG A 502 8.58 -7.12 32.61
C ARG A 502 7.36 -6.44 32.01
N GLU A 503 6.39 -7.25 31.62
CA GLU A 503 5.06 -6.85 31.18
C GLU A 503 4.02 -7.62 31.99
N TYR A 504 2.97 -6.93 32.43
CA TYR A 504 2.00 -7.49 33.37
C TYR A 504 0.65 -6.78 33.27
N GLU A 505 -0.38 -7.37 33.88
CA GLU A 505 -1.67 -6.72 34.00
C GLU A 505 -1.85 -6.10 35.39
N LYS A 506 -2.37 -4.87 35.43
CA LYS A 506 -2.78 -4.21 36.66
C LYS A 506 -4.02 -3.37 36.38
N ASP A 507 -5.02 -3.47 37.24
CA ASP A 507 -6.30 -2.75 37.12
C ASP A 507 -6.97 -2.95 35.74
N GLY A 508 -6.83 -4.17 35.17
CA GLY A 508 -7.38 -4.53 33.85
C GLY A 508 -6.65 -3.91 32.66
N ARG A 509 -5.48 -3.30 32.86
CA ARG A 509 -4.67 -2.67 31.82
C ARG A 509 -3.34 -3.36 31.66
N PHE A 510 -2.78 -3.26 30.46
CA PHE A 510 -1.40 -3.66 30.22
C PHE A 510 -0.45 -2.65 30.84
N HIS A 511 0.53 -3.14 31.60
CA HIS A 511 1.62 -2.38 32.16
C HIS A 511 2.97 -2.89 31.65
N PHE A 512 3.90 -1.97 31.43
CA PHE A 512 5.30 -2.27 31.11
C PHE A 512 6.22 -1.61 32.14
N ASP A 513 7.33 -2.28 32.43
CA ASP A 513 8.38 -1.80 33.31
C ASP A 513 9.73 -2.29 32.75
N VAL A 514 10.50 -1.39 32.14
CA VAL A 514 11.73 -1.68 31.41
C VAL A 514 12.88 -0.86 31.95
N SER A 515 13.81 -1.52 32.62
CA SER A 515 15.04 -0.94 33.15
C SER A 515 16.26 -1.49 32.43
N LEU A 516 17.01 -0.59 31.78
CA LEU A 516 18.27 -0.88 31.12
C LEU A 516 19.42 -0.33 31.98
N MET A 517 20.35 -1.19 32.34
CA MET A 517 21.54 -0.84 33.10
C MET A 517 22.82 -0.99 32.27
N ALA A 518 23.80 -0.14 32.55
CA ALA A 518 25.07 -0.14 31.86
C ALA A 518 25.88 -1.41 32.18
N PRO A 519 26.57 -2.01 31.19
CA PRO A 519 27.23 -3.30 31.36
C PRO A 519 28.31 -3.33 32.45
N PHE A 520 29.13 -2.27 32.54
CA PHE A 520 30.30 -2.21 33.43
C PHE A 520 30.02 -1.62 34.80
N THR A 521 29.17 -0.59 34.86
CA THR A 521 28.95 0.18 36.09
C THR A 521 27.69 -0.27 36.83
N GLY A 522 26.80 -1.04 36.18
CA GLY A 522 25.45 -1.32 36.69
C GLY A 522 24.60 -0.05 36.84
N ALA A 523 25.09 1.11 36.41
CA ALA A 523 24.38 2.36 36.54
C ALA A 523 23.13 2.33 35.66
N PRO A 524 22.00 2.91 36.12
CA PRO A 524 20.82 3.06 35.28
C PRO A 524 21.18 3.81 33.99
N VAL A 525 20.75 3.30 32.84
CA VAL A 525 20.83 4.00 31.55
C VAL A 525 19.51 4.69 31.29
N VAL A 526 18.43 3.90 31.28
CA VAL A 526 17.07 4.37 31.18
C VAL A 526 16.14 3.38 31.87
N HIS A 527 15.17 3.89 32.59
CA HIS A 527 14.05 3.15 33.14
C HIS A 527 12.78 3.80 32.63
N TYR A 528 11.96 3.06 31.91
CA TYR A 528 10.64 3.52 31.50
C TYR A 528 9.57 2.54 31.94
N GLN A 529 8.50 3.08 32.49
CA GLN A 529 7.38 2.32 33.02
C GLN A 529 6.08 3.03 32.67
N GLY A 530 4.99 2.30 32.57
CA GLY A 530 3.71 2.89 32.21
C GLY A 530 2.66 1.86 31.93
N TRP A 531 1.56 2.31 31.35
CA TRP A 531 0.45 1.48 30.94
C TRP A 531 0.01 1.83 29.51
N LEU A 532 -0.60 0.85 28.85
CA LEU A 532 -1.17 0.99 27.52
C LEU A 532 -2.57 0.36 27.50
N GLU A 533 -3.43 0.94 26.68
CA GLU A 533 -4.74 0.41 26.35
C GLU A 533 -5.00 0.58 24.86
N ARG A 534 -6.03 -0.11 24.34
CA ARG A 534 -6.47 0.13 22.98
C ARG A 534 -7.00 1.55 22.89
N SER A 535 -6.55 2.28 21.87
CA SER A 535 -7.23 3.51 21.48
C SER A 535 -8.69 3.13 21.17
N ALA A 536 -9.65 3.72 21.89
CA ALA A 536 -11.05 3.59 21.51
C ALA A 536 -11.17 4.08 20.06
N SER A 537 -11.64 3.20 19.19
CA SER A 537 -11.85 3.44 17.76
C SER A 537 -13.07 4.31 17.51
#